data_AF-A0A8H7UXH2-F1
#
_entry.id   AF-A0A8H7UXH2-F1
#
_cell.length_a   1.000
_cell.length_b   1.000
_cell.length_c   1.000
_cell.angle_alpha   90.00
_cell.angle_beta   90.00
_cell.angle_gamma   90.00
#
_symmetry.space_group_name_H-M   'P 1'
#
loop_
_entity.id
_entity.type
_entity.pdbx_description
1 polymer ?
#
loop_
_entity_poly.entity_id
_entity_poly.type
_entity_poly.pdbx_seq_one_letter_code
_entity_poly.pdbx_strand_id
1 'polypeptide(L)'
;MTLQQESHQVVHPQLSAESFELPRDANLEQGEQDEDDETSNSDMAIAPTDMDLDSQQTVRVTRPEQPTDFILQRPLTTEKELLDLAFRPAALNTRVTCRIHRCRDGLDKLYPQYHLFIEHLATGEIQHVMTARKKRKSNTSYYTITGIYRENTSVPEGYVELGKVRSNFLGTTFVIYSHGKNPVKREMTTKKKDLPIREELGAVLYDPNILGFKGPRKMTILMHTLTRDGKRPEYRPVKESEMLLSKYRDGGARDLLVLHNKSPQWNEETQSFVLNFNGRVTQASVKNFQIVHDNDLDYIVMQFGRVERDFFTMDYKYPMCLLQAFSIALTSFDAKLACE
;
A
#
# COMPACT_ATOMS: atom_id res chain seq x y z
N MET A 1 -45.76 -7.32 -15.29
CA MET A 1 -45.26 -7.01 -13.94
C MET A 1 -43.83 -7.50 -13.86
N THR A 2 -42.91 -6.55 -13.89
CA THR A 2 -41.46 -6.72 -13.80
C THR A 2 -41.10 -6.89 -12.33
N LEU A 3 -40.31 -7.89 -11.97
CA LEU A 3 -39.62 -7.93 -10.67
C LEU A 3 -38.13 -7.87 -10.97
N GLN A 4 -37.58 -6.65 -10.86
CA GLN A 4 -36.14 -6.42 -10.79
C GLN A 4 -35.67 -6.88 -9.41
N GLN A 5 -34.68 -7.78 -9.41
CA GLN A 5 -34.02 -8.25 -8.22
C GLN A 5 -32.83 -7.29 -7.98
N GLU A 6 -32.99 -6.37 -7.03
CA GLU A 6 -31.90 -5.49 -6.60
C GLU A 6 -30.83 -6.33 -5.90
N SER A 7 -29.62 -6.33 -6.46
CA SER A 7 -28.44 -6.88 -5.81
C SER A 7 -27.89 -5.82 -4.87
N HIS A 8 -28.02 -6.05 -3.55
CA HIS A 8 -27.37 -5.21 -2.56
C HIS A 8 -25.86 -5.41 -2.61
N GLN A 9 -25.18 -4.55 -3.36
CA GLN A 9 -23.74 -4.40 -3.33
C GLN A 9 -23.38 -3.66 -2.03
N VAL A 10 -22.60 -4.28 -1.15
CA VAL A 10 -22.06 -3.60 0.03
C VAL A 10 -21.06 -2.55 -0.47
N VAL A 11 -21.49 -1.30 -0.54
CA VAL A 11 -20.63 -0.16 -0.88
C VAL A 11 -19.79 0.16 0.36
N HIS A 12 -18.53 -0.30 0.35
CA HIS A 12 -17.57 0.09 1.37
C HIS A 12 -17.04 1.50 1.06
N PRO A 13 -17.06 2.46 2.00
CA PRO A 13 -16.73 3.86 1.70
C PRO A 13 -15.20 4.05 1.62
N GLN A 14 -14.55 3.53 0.59
CA GLN A 14 -13.13 3.77 0.32
C GLN A 14 -12.89 3.85 -1.19
N LEU A 15 -12.30 4.96 -1.65
CA LEU A 15 -11.93 5.29 -3.04
C LEU A 15 -12.86 4.71 -4.12
N SER A 16 -14.17 4.93 -4.03
CA SER A 16 -15.02 4.86 -5.21
C SER A 16 -14.74 6.10 -6.09
N ALA A 17 -14.93 5.98 -7.41
CA ALA A 17 -14.79 7.12 -8.33
C ALA A 17 -15.65 8.33 -7.92
N GLU A 18 -16.73 8.07 -7.17
CA GLU A 18 -17.71 9.03 -6.66
C GLU A 18 -17.24 9.81 -5.42
N SER A 19 -16.20 9.35 -4.71
CA SER A 19 -15.76 9.91 -3.42
C SER A 19 -15.06 11.29 -3.49
N PHE A 20 -15.11 11.97 -4.64
CA PHE A 20 -14.60 13.33 -4.85
C PHE A 20 -15.69 14.40 -5.02
N GLU A 21 -16.97 14.05 -4.84
CA GLU A 21 -18.06 15.04 -4.86
C GLU A 21 -18.31 15.66 -3.46
N LEU A 22 -18.45 16.98 -3.41
CA LEU A 22 -18.68 17.79 -2.20
C LEU A 22 -20.05 17.50 -1.56
N PRO A 23 -20.23 17.60 -0.23
CA PRO A 23 -21.51 17.35 0.41
C PRO A 23 -22.51 18.48 0.12
N ARG A 24 -23.75 18.12 -0.21
CA ARG A 24 -24.92 19.01 -0.13
C ARG A 24 -25.55 18.88 1.26
N ASP A 25 -25.87 20.03 1.85
CA ASP A 25 -26.52 20.17 3.14
C ASP A 25 -27.87 19.45 3.22
N ALA A 26 -28.14 18.81 4.36
CA ALA A 26 -29.50 18.56 4.83
C ALA A 26 -29.52 18.44 6.36
N ASN A 27 -30.16 19.42 6.98
CA ASN A 27 -30.61 19.47 8.36
C ASN A 27 -31.80 18.51 8.62
N LEU A 28 -32.13 18.38 9.91
CA LEU A 28 -33.39 17.92 10.53
C LEU A 28 -33.46 16.40 10.73
N GLU A 29 -33.85 15.84 11.89
CA GLU A 29 -34.45 16.37 13.11
C GLU A 29 -34.28 15.31 14.22
N GLN A 30 -34.09 15.78 15.47
CA GLN A 30 -34.06 14.95 16.67
C GLN A 30 -35.48 14.65 17.14
N GLY A 31 -35.73 13.41 17.55
CA GLY A 31 -36.89 13.00 18.34
C GLY A 31 -36.41 12.09 19.48
N GLU A 32 -36.23 12.68 20.66
CA GLU A 32 -36.05 11.98 21.94
C GLU A 32 -37.42 11.83 22.62
N GLN A 33 -37.67 10.67 23.22
CA GLN A 33 -38.60 10.46 24.34
C GLN A 33 -38.25 9.12 25.02
N ASP A 34 -37.64 9.21 26.21
CA ASP A 34 -38.10 8.72 27.54
C ASP A 34 -38.86 7.38 27.61
N GLU A 35 -38.75 6.49 28.60
CA GLU A 35 -38.09 6.41 29.91
C GLU A 35 -38.28 4.95 30.42
N ASP A 36 -37.34 4.47 31.25
CA ASP A 36 -37.48 3.59 32.43
C ASP A 36 -38.17 2.20 32.35
N ASP A 37 -37.94 1.23 33.23
CA ASP A 37 -36.83 0.72 34.05
C ASP A 37 -37.35 -0.64 34.61
N GLU A 38 -36.46 -1.48 35.12
CA GLU A 38 -36.68 -2.55 36.13
C GLU A 38 -36.13 -3.96 35.81
N THR A 39 -34.97 -4.19 36.43
CA THR A 39 -34.57 -5.33 37.28
C THR A 39 -35.01 -6.77 36.95
N SER A 40 -34.02 -7.66 36.77
CA SER A 40 -33.76 -8.71 37.77
C SER A 40 -32.51 -9.52 37.42
N ASN A 41 -31.74 -9.81 38.45
CA ASN A 41 -30.49 -10.53 38.45
C ASN A 41 -30.77 -12.05 38.48
N SER A 42 -30.24 -12.83 37.53
CA SER A 42 -29.97 -14.25 37.78
C SER A 42 -28.86 -14.77 36.85
N ASP A 43 -27.71 -15.05 37.47
CA ASP A 43 -26.68 -15.91 36.92
C ASP A 43 -27.26 -17.31 36.68
N MET A 44 -27.42 -17.70 35.41
CA MET A 44 -27.37 -19.10 35.02
C MET A 44 -26.69 -19.23 33.66
N ALA A 45 -25.64 -20.04 33.63
CA ALA A 45 -24.94 -20.45 32.42
C ALA A 45 -25.93 -21.16 31.48
N ILE A 46 -26.15 -20.57 30.30
CA ILE A 46 -26.92 -21.20 29.21
C ILE A 46 -25.93 -21.43 28.06
N ALA A 47 -25.58 -22.70 27.84
CA ALA A 47 -24.92 -23.15 26.63
C ALA A 47 -25.79 -22.76 25.41
N PRO A 48 -25.21 -22.34 24.26
CA PRO A 48 -26.01 -22.07 23.09
C PRO A 48 -26.66 -23.37 22.62
N THR A 49 -27.95 -23.49 22.90
CA THR A 49 -28.90 -24.40 22.26
C THR A 49 -28.84 -24.22 20.75
N ASP A 50 -28.91 -25.36 20.04
CA ASP A 50 -29.04 -25.47 18.59
C ASP A 50 -29.97 -24.39 18.02
N MET A 51 -29.38 -23.34 17.43
CA MET A 51 -30.08 -22.38 16.59
C MET A 51 -29.79 -22.71 15.13
N ASP A 52 -30.84 -23.18 14.45
CA ASP A 52 -31.12 -23.18 13.02
C ASP A 52 -29.93 -22.91 12.07
N LEU A 53 -29.36 -24.02 11.59
CA LEU A 53 -28.34 -24.11 10.54
C LEU A 53 -28.88 -23.78 9.13
N ASP A 54 -29.80 -22.82 8.98
CA ASP A 54 -30.41 -22.50 7.67
C ASP A 54 -30.56 -21.00 7.35
N SER A 55 -29.88 -20.10 8.09
CA SER A 55 -29.91 -18.66 7.80
C SER A 55 -28.56 -17.95 7.74
N GLN A 56 -27.44 -18.66 7.93
CA GLN A 56 -26.12 -18.12 7.56
C GLN A 56 -25.84 -18.45 6.10
N GLN A 57 -26.37 -17.63 5.21
CA GLN A 57 -25.97 -17.64 3.80
C GLN A 57 -24.48 -17.28 3.76
N THR A 58 -23.60 -18.29 3.77
CA THR A 58 -22.19 -18.09 3.49
C THR A 58 -22.10 -17.51 2.08
N VAL A 59 -21.77 -16.23 1.97
CA VAL A 59 -21.53 -15.58 0.68
C VAL A 59 -20.33 -16.29 0.07
N ARG A 60 -20.59 -17.20 -0.89
CA ARG A 60 -19.54 -17.70 -1.77
C ARG A 60 -19.07 -16.51 -2.58
N VAL A 61 -17.91 -15.97 -2.23
CA VAL A 61 -17.19 -15.01 -3.08
C VAL A 61 -16.86 -15.75 -4.37
N THR A 62 -17.66 -15.53 -5.40
CA THR A 62 -17.36 -16.00 -6.76
C THR A 62 -16.06 -15.34 -7.23
N ARG A 63 -15.17 -16.13 -7.83
CA ARG A 63 -13.89 -15.68 -8.42
C ARG A 63 -14.10 -14.51 -9.40
N PRO A 64 -13.09 -13.65 -9.58
CA PRO A 64 -13.29 -12.21 -9.57
C PRO A 64 -13.85 -11.67 -10.88
N GLU A 65 -14.83 -10.76 -10.76
CA GLU A 65 -15.05 -9.70 -11.72
C GLU A 65 -13.72 -8.98 -12.00
N GLN A 66 -13.50 -8.55 -13.25
CA GLN A 66 -12.30 -7.76 -13.52
C GLN A 66 -12.29 -6.50 -12.65
N PRO A 67 -11.16 -6.15 -12.01
CA PRO A 67 -11.12 -4.99 -11.13
C PRO A 67 -11.38 -3.72 -11.95
N THR A 68 -12.09 -2.78 -11.36
CA THR A 68 -12.27 -1.46 -11.94
C THR A 68 -10.97 -0.66 -11.84
N ASP A 69 -10.56 -0.01 -12.92
CA ASP A 69 -9.39 0.85 -12.90
C ASP A 69 -9.71 2.20 -12.23
N PHE A 70 -8.91 2.58 -11.24
CA PHE A 70 -8.99 3.88 -10.61
C PHE A 70 -8.57 4.98 -11.57
N ILE A 71 -9.34 6.06 -11.60
CA ILE A 71 -9.10 7.22 -12.45
C ILE A 71 -8.93 8.45 -11.58
N LEU A 72 -7.78 9.11 -11.69
CA LEU A 72 -7.59 10.44 -11.13
C LEU A 72 -8.11 11.48 -12.13
N GLN A 73 -9.36 11.91 -11.98
CA GLN A 73 -10.06 12.76 -12.97
C GLN A 73 -9.41 14.14 -13.16
N ARG A 74 -8.74 14.66 -12.12
CA ARG A 74 -8.09 15.97 -12.13
C ARG A 74 -6.84 15.95 -11.25
N PRO A 75 -5.88 16.86 -11.51
CA PRO A 75 -4.79 17.10 -10.58
C PRO A 75 -5.29 17.41 -9.17
N LEU A 76 -4.54 16.96 -8.17
CA LEU A 76 -4.81 17.20 -6.76
C LEU A 76 -4.66 18.69 -6.47
N THR A 77 -5.66 19.30 -5.84
CA THR A 77 -5.67 20.75 -5.58
C THR A 77 -5.41 21.11 -4.13
N THR A 78 -5.55 20.16 -3.21
CA THR A 78 -5.35 20.39 -1.78
C THR A 78 -4.40 19.36 -1.16
N GLU A 79 -3.75 19.74 -0.07
CA GLU A 79 -2.95 18.82 0.75
C GLU A 79 -3.78 17.64 1.27
N LYS A 80 -5.05 17.88 1.64
CA LYS A 80 -5.95 16.82 2.13
C LYS A 80 -6.16 15.73 1.07
N GLU A 81 -6.45 16.11 -0.17
CA GLU A 81 -6.63 15.17 -1.29
C GLU A 81 -5.37 14.34 -1.52
N LEU A 82 -4.19 14.97 -1.43
CA LEU A 82 -2.90 14.30 -1.55
C LEU A 82 -2.67 13.30 -0.42
N LEU A 83 -2.94 13.69 0.83
CA LEU A 83 -2.81 12.80 1.99
C LEU A 83 -3.77 11.62 1.89
N ASP A 84 -5.02 11.87 1.49
CA ASP A 84 -6.02 10.82 1.27
C ASP A 84 -5.55 9.83 0.20
N LEU A 85 -5.09 10.30 -0.96
CA LEU A 85 -4.55 9.44 -2.01
C LEU A 85 -3.30 8.66 -1.55
N ALA A 86 -2.43 9.30 -0.79
CA ALA A 86 -1.17 8.71 -0.35
C ALA A 86 -1.35 7.57 0.66
N PHE A 87 -2.26 7.75 1.62
CA PHE A 87 -2.36 6.92 2.81
C PHE A 87 -3.56 5.98 2.84
N ARG A 88 -4.63 6.27 2.08
CA ARG A 88 -5.83 5.43 2.03
C ARG A 88 -5.54 4.14 1.22
N PRO A 89 -5.90 2.95 1.74
CA PRO A 89 -5.87 1.73 0.96
C PRO A 89 -6.68 1.87 -0.34
N ALA A 90 -6.25 1.17 -1.40
CA ALA A 90 -7.08 1.01 -2.58
C ALA A 90 -8.42 0.37 -2.20
N ALA A 91 -9.50 0.79 -2.86
CA ALA A 91 -10.81 0.22 -2.66
C ALA A 91 -10.84 -1.28 -3.00
N LEU A 92 -11.77 -2.02 -2.39
CA LEU A 92 -12.06 -3.39 -2.80
C LEU A 92 -12.47 -3.42 -4.28
N ASN A 93 -12.01 -4.45 -4.99
CA ASN A 93 -12.21 -4.60 -6.44
C ASN A 93 -11.69 -3.46 -7.33
N THR A 94 -10.87 -2.55 -6.81
CA THR A 94 -10.26 -1.46 -7.59
C THR A 94 -8.77 -1.70 -7.78
N ARG A 95 -8.28 -1.42 -8.99
CA ARG A 95 -6.85 -1.42 -9.33
C ARG A 95 -6.39 0.01 -9.57
N VAL A 96 -5.35 0.44 -8.87
CA VAL A 96 -4.67 1.71 -9.15
C VAL A 96 -3.47 1.40 -10.02
N THR A 97 -3.44 1.97 -11.22
CA THR A 97 -2.38 1.78 -12.22
C THR A 97 -1.43 2.96 -12.21
N CYS A 98 -0.12 2.69 -12.20
CA CYS A 98 0.88 3.75 -12.09
C CYS A 98 2.08 3.51 -13.02
N ARG A 99 2.78 4.61 -13.31
CA ARG A 99 4.11 4.60 -13.95
C ARG A 99 5.15 5.25 -13.06
N ILE A 100 6.37 4.71 -13.10
CA ILE A 100 7.53 5.27 -12.41
C ILE A 100 8.58 5.63 -13.47
N HIS A 101 9.01 6.88 -13.45
CA HIS A 101 10.14 7.37 -14.24
C HIS A 101 11.35 7.61 -13.32
N ARG A 102 12.49 7.01 -13.66
CA ARG A 102 13.75 7.16 -12.92
C ARG A 102 14.66 8.17 -13.61
N CYS A 103 14.76 9.36 -13.05
CA CYS A 103 15.71 10.39 -13.48
C CYS A 103 17.08 10.13 -12.84
N ARG A 104 18.12 9.96 -13.66
CA ARG A 104 19.48 9.65 -13.20
C ARG A 104 20.58 10.34 -14.00
N ASP A 105 20.31 11.56 -14.44
CA ASP A 105 21.21 12.30 -15.32
C ASP A 105 22.32 13.03 -14.54
N GLY A 106 23.48 13.23 -15.17
CA GLY A 106 24.61 13.94 -14.57
C GLY A 106 25.04 13.40 -13.20
N LEU A 107 25.06 14.28 -12.19
CA LEU A 107 25.41 13.94 -10.80
C LEU A 107 24.37 13.04 -10.11
N ASP A 108 23.14 12.95 -10.65
CA ASP A 108 22.07 12.10 -10.11
C ASP A 108 22.22 10.62 -10.52
N LYS A 109 23.23 10.25 -11.31
CA LYS A 109 23.59 8.84 -11.58
C LYS A 109 23.79 8.02 -10.31
N LEU A 110 24.35 8.63 -9.26
CA LEU A 110 24.61 8.00 -7.96
C LEU A 110 23.41 8.11 -6.99
N TYR A 111 22.50 9.05 -7.25
CA TYR A 111 21.40 9.41 -6.35
C TYR A 111 20.13 9.69 -7.18
N PRO A 112 19.57 8.66 -7.84
CA PRO A 112 18.44 8.84 -8.74
C PRO A 112 17.22 9.42 -8.02
N GLN A 113 16.44 10.18 -8.79
CA GLN A 113 15.11 10.62 -8.42
C GLN A 113 14.07 9.75 -9.16
N TYR A 114 12.95 9.50 -8.50
CA TYR A 114 11.88 8.66 -9.02
C TYR A 114 10.59 9.46 -8.99
N HIS A 115 9.96 9.63 -10.14
CA HIS A 115 8.67 10.32 -10.27
C HIS A 115 7.59 9.26 -10.47
N LEU A 116 6.55 9.31 -9.65
CA LEU A 116 5.41 8.39 -9.68
C LEU A 116 4.19 9.10 -10.26
N PHE A 117 3.60 8.48 -11.27
CA PHE A 117 2.42 8.97 -11.97
C PHE A 117 1.27 7.97 -11.81
N ILE A 118 0.04 8.45 -11.60
CA ILE A 118 -1.17 7.64 -11.80
C ILE A 118 -1.48 7.65 -13.31
N GLU A 119 -1.76 6.47 -13.87
CA GLU A 119 -2.02 6.26 -15.29
C GLU A 119 -3.46 5.84 -15.52
N HIS A 120 -4.18 6.55 -16.38
CA HIS A 120 -5.49 6.12 -16.87
C HIS A 120 -5.31 5.23 -18.11
N LEU A 121 -5.56 3.93 -17.97
CA LEU A 121 -5.25 2.97 -19.04
C LEU A 121 -6.05 3.20 -20.33
N ALA A 122 -7.29 3.69 -20.25
CA ALA A 122 -8.14 3.85 -21.44
C ALA A 122 -7.73 5.05 -22.31
N THR A 123 -7.30 6.17 -21.70
CA THR A 123 -6.89 7.37 -22.45
C THR A 123 -5.38 7.52 -22.59
N GLY A 124 -4.60 6.80 -21.78
CA GLY A 124 -3.15 6.95 -21.69
C GLY A 124 -2.70 8.20 -20.93
N GLU A 125 -3.63 8.93 -20.30
CA GLU A 125 -3.31 10.11 -19.50
C GLU A 125 -2.52 9.71 -18.24
N ILE A 126 -1.51 10.51 -17.90
CA ILE A 126 -0.70 10.31 -16.70
C ILE A 126 -0.62 11.59 -15.88
N GLN A 127 -0.72 11.46 -14.56
CA GLN A 127 -0.66 12.58 -13.63
C GLN A 127 0.39 12.34 -12.55
N HIS A 128 1.34 13.27 -12.41
CA HIS A 128 2.41 13.19 -11.42
C HIS A 128 1.85 13.43 -10.01
N VAL A 129 2.16 12.55 -9.06
CA VAL A 129 1.60 12.63 -7.70
C VAL A 129 2.67 12.54 -6.60
N MET A 130 3.76 11.81 -6.83
CA MET A 130 4.83 11.67 -5.85
C MET A 130 6.22 11.66 -6.48
N THR A 131 7.19 12.06 -5.68
CA THR A 131 8.60 12.04 -6.01
C THR A 131 9.39 11.44 -4.87
N ALA A 132 10.25 10.47 -5.17
CA ALA A 132 11.22 9.95 -4.22
C ALA A 132 12.63 10.36 -4.62
N ARG A 133 13.44 10.77 -3.64
CA ARG A 133 14.85 11.11 -3.84
C ARG A 133 15.73 10.30 -2.92
N LYS A 134 16.74 9.63 -3.47
CA LYS A 134 17.77 8.95 -2.68
C LYS A 134 18.65 9.98 -1.98
N LYS A 135 18.83 9.85 -0.66
CA LYS A 135 19.61 10.80 0.13
C LYS A 135 21.11 10.65 -0.15
N ARG A 136 21.78 11.78 -0.39
CA ARG A 136 23.23 11.85 -0.55
C ARG A 136 23.93 11.59 0.80
N LYS A 137 25.11 10.97 0.77
CA LYS A 137 25.97 10.75 1.96
C LYS A 137 25.28 10.00 3.12
N SER A 138 24.49 8.98 2.80
CA SER A 138 23.92 8.06 3.80
C SER A 138 24.67 6.73 3.77
N ASN A 139 25.03 6.20 4.96
CA ASN A 139 25.69 4.88 5.10
C ASN A 139 24.75 3.71 4.76
N THR A 140 23.47 4.00 4.59
CA THR A 140 22.43 3.04 4.19
C THR A 140 21.59 3.66 3.09
N SER A 141 20.87 2.85 2.32
CA SER A 141 19.87 3.39 1.42
C SER A 141 18.77 4.10 2.20
N TYR A 142 18.47 5.30 1.75
CA TYR A 142 17.52 6.22 2.36
C TYR A 142 16.83 6.96 1.23
N TYR A 143 15.51 6.85 1.16
CA TYR A 143 14.66 7.66 0.29
C TYR A 143 13.77 8.56 1.12
N THR A 144 13.62 9.82 0.70
CA THR A 144 12.53 10.69 1.14
C THR A 144 11.49 10.75 0.03
N ILE A 145 10.22 10.61 0.37
CA ILE A 145 9.08 10.67 -0.56
C ILE A 145 8.30 11.94 -0.27
N THR A 146 8.10 12.75 -1.31
CA THR A 146 7.31 13.98 -1.30
C THR A 146 6.16 13.87 -2.27
N GLY A 147 4.96 14.25 -1.85
CA GLY A 147 3.80 14.39 -2.72
C GLY A 147 3.66 15.80 -3.27
N ILE A 148 2.91 15.94 -4.35
CA ILE A 148 2.63 17.23 -4.99
C ILE A 148 1.13 17.48 -5.09
N TYR A 149 0.73 18.74 -4.92
CA TYR A 149 -0.61 19.24 -5.21
C TYR A 149 -0.48 20.66 -5.81
N ARG A 150 -1.46 21.09 -6.60
CA ARG A 150 -1.43 22.40 -7.27
C ARG A 150 -2.70 23.20 -6.96
N GLU A 151 -2.53 24.26 -6.19
CA GLU A 151 -3.61 25.17 -5.81
C GLU A 151 -3.82 26.21 -6.93
N ASN A 152 -4.66 25.88 -7.91
CA ASN A 152 -4.88 26.68 -9.13
C ASN A 152 -3.60 26.96 -9.97
N THR A 153 -3.78 27.48 -11.19
CA THR A 153 -2.68 27.70 -12.15
C THR A 153 -1.77 28.88 -11.78
N SER A 154 -2.22 29.77 -10.88
CA SER A 154 -1.49 30.99 -10.50
C SER A 154 -0.57 30.84 -9.29
N VAL A 155 -0.66 29.74 -8.53
CA VAL A 155 0.15 29.49 -7.32
C VAL A 155 1.21 28.42 -7.63
N PRO A 156 2.43 28.55 -7.09
CA PRO A 156 3.44 27.50 -7.17
C PRO A 156 2.93 26.16 -6.62
N GLU A 157 3.48 25.05 -7.11
CA GLU A 157 3.16 23.71 -6.61
C GLU A 157 3.46 23.58 -5.11
N GLY A 158 2.51 23.01 -4.37
CA GLY A 158 2.68 22.63 -2.98
C GLY A 158 3.38 21.28 -2.88
N TYR A 159 4.35 21.17 -1.97
CA TYR A 159 5.11 19.95 -1.72
C TYR A 159 4.95 19.51 -0.27
N VAL A 160 4.56 18.25 -0.06
CA VAL A 160 4.37 17.67 1.28
C VAL A 160 5.29 16.47 1.43
N GLU A 161 6.09 16.42 2.51
CA GLU A 161 6.87 15.23 2.82
C GLU A 161 5.93 14.16 3.39
N LEU A 162 5.80 13.03 2.68
CA LEU A 162 4.83 11.97 3.01
C LEU A 162 5.46 10.84 3.81
N GLY A 163 6.71 10.49 3.51
CA GLY A 163 7.33 9.32 4.11
C GLY A 163 8.79 9.10 3.76
N LYS A 164 9.36 8.06 4.37
CA LYS A 164 10.76 7.68 4.23
C LYS A 164 10.88 6.18 4.10
N VAL A 165 11.81 5.73 3.26
CA VAL A 165 12.21 4.32 3.16
C VAL A 165 13.68 4.22 3.56
N ARG A 166 14.00 3.34 4.50
CA ARG A 166 15.38 3.18 5.00
C ARG A 166 15.78 1.73 5.04
N SER A 167 16.95 1.41 4.49
CA SER A 167 17.54 0.08 4.57
C SER A 167 18.37 -0.14 5.85
N ASN A 168 18.56 -1.41 6.20
CA ASN A 168 19.70 -1.84 7.01
C ASN A 168 21.02 -1.72 6.21
N PHE A 169 22.14 -1.98 6.87
CA PHE A 169 23.47 -1.86 6.25
C PHE A 169 23.66 -2.78 5.03
N LEU A 170 23.14 -4.01 5.09
CA LEU A 170 23.30 -4.99 4.02
C LEU A 170 22.34 -4.80 2.82
N GLY A 171 21.32 -3.94 2.96
CA GLY A 171 20.28 -3.77 1.96
C GLY A 171 19.33 -4.96 1.85
N THR A 172 19.24 -5.78 2.90
CA THR A 172 18.34 -6.95 2.97
C THR A 172 17.03 -6.64 3.67
N THR A 173 16.97 -5.57 4.46
CA THR A 173 15.74 -5.16 5.15
C THR A 173 15.52 -3.67 4.95
N PHE A 174 14.29 -3.30 4.60
CA PHE A 174 13.86 -1.92 4.44
C PHE A 174 12.65 -1.67 5.34
N VAL A 175 12.60 -0.51 5.96
CA VAL A 175 11.47 -0.07 6.78
C VAL A 175 10.88 1.20 6.17
N ILE A 176 9.55 1.22 6.08
CA ILE A 176 8.75 2.30 5.51
C ILE A 176 8.14 3.08 6.66
N TYR A 177 8.38 4.39 6.70
CA TYR A 177 7.88 5.28 7.74
C TYR A 177 7.01 6.39 7.14
N SER A 178 5.99 6.82 7.87
CA SER A 178 5.32 8.08 7.58
C SER A 178 6.22 9.28 7.89
N HIS A 179 5.78 10.46 7.48
CA HIS A 179 6.33 11.69 7.99
C HIS A 179 6.12 11.80 9.51
N GLY A 180 7.16 12.19 10.23
CA GLY A 180 7.12 12.29 11.69
C GLY A 180 8.51 12.25 12.31
N LYS A 181 8.56 12.44 13.63
CA LYS A 181 9.79 12.38 14.42
C LYS A 181 10.20 10.94 14.71
N ASN A 182 11.51 10.68 14.71
CA ASN A 182 12.05 9.39 15.13
C ASN A 182 12.07 9.34 16.67
N PRO A 183 11.37 8.39 17.32
CA PRO A 183 11.26 8.35 18.78
C PRO A 183 12.58 8.07 19.49
N VAL A 184 13.54 7.40 18.83
CA VAL A 184 14.81 6.98 19.43
C VAL A 184 15.91 8.05 19.30
N LYS A 185 15.79 8.98 18.33
CA LYS A 185 16.75 10.06 18.16
C LYS A 185 16.29 11.31 18.89
N ARG A 186 17.10 11.80 19.83
CA ARG A 186 17.02 13.18 20.33
C ARG A 186 17.35 14.14 19.17
N GLU A 187 16.35 14.56 18.40
CA GLU A 187 16.55 15.50 17.29
C GLU A 187 16.69 16.94 17.83
N MET A 188 17.80 17.61 17.50
CA MET A 188 18.14 18.97 17.98
C MET A 188 17.47 20.11 17.19
N THR A 189 16.76 19.82 16.09
CA THR A 189 16.17 20.88 15.24
C THR A 189 14.77 21.26 15.71
N THR A 190 14.57 22.54 16.04
CA THR A 190 13.31 23.14 16.51
C THR A 190 12.11 22.86 15.58
N LYS A 191 12.32 22.84 14.26
CA LYS A 191 11.25 22.59 13.26
C LYS A 191 10.58 21.21 13.31
N LYS A 192 11.13 20.24 14.05
CA LYS A 192 10.58 18.87 14.13
C LYS A 192 10.07 18.48 15.51
N LYS A 193 10.13 19.39 16.50
CA LYS A 193 9.64 19.10 17.86
C LYS A 193 8.13 18.85 17.88
N ASP A 194 7.39 19.60 17.06
CA ASP A 194 5.92 19.60 17.05
C ASP A 194 5.32 18.50 16.17
N LEU A 195 6.16 17.72 15.46
CA LEU A 195 5.68 16.61 14.65
C LEU A 195 5.27 15.41 15.51
N PRO A 196 4.22 14.67 15.10
CA PRO A 196 3.88 13.41 15.73
C PRO A 196 5.01 12.40 15.55
N ILE A 197 5.04 11.39 16.42
CA ILE A 197 5.92 10.23 16.25
C ILE A 197 5.57 9.59 14.90
N ARG A 198 6.59 9.25 14.12
CA ARG A 198 6.38 8.60 12.82
C ARG A 198 5.71 7.24 13.00
N GLU A 199 4.85 6.89 12.06
CA GLU A 199 4.28 5.55 11.96
C GLU A 199 5.24 4.61 11.24
N GLU A 200 5.16 3.32 11.55
CA GLU A 200 5.77 2.24 10.76
C GLU A 200 4.71 1.67 9.82
N LEU A 201 4.87 1.95 8.52
CA LEU A 201 3.86 1.63 7.50
C LEU A 201 4.04 0.25 6.88
N GLY A 202 5.23 -0.32 7.03
CA GLY A 202 5.58 -1.63 6.51
C GLY A 202 7.07 -1.90 6.54
N ALA A 203 7.44 -3.15 6.32
CA ALA A 203 8.82 -3.57 6.13
C ALA A 203 8.94 -4.50 4.93
N VAL A 204 10.09 -4.48 4.27
CA VAL A 204 10.43 -5.36 3.15
C VAL A 204 11.70 -6.10 3.50
N LEU A 205 11.64 -7.42 3.47
CA LEU A 205 12.76 -8.32 3.71
C LEU A 205 13.10 -9.02 2.40
N TYR A 206 14.40 -9.11 2.13
CA TYR A 206 14.95 -9.88 1.03
C TYR A 206 15.83 -10.98 1.60
N ASP A 207 15.58 -12.20 1.18
CA ASP A 207 16.43 -13.32 1.60
C ASP A 207 17.83 -13.14 1.01
N PRO A 208 18.88 -13.23 1.84
CA PRO A 208 20.25 -13.13 1.37
C PRO A 208 20.61 -14.41 0.62
N ASN A 209 21.27 -14.28 -0.54
CA ASN A 209 21.69 -15.42 -1.35
C ASN A 209 23.09 -15.90 -0.94
N ILE A 210 23.24 -16.36 0.30
CA ILE A 210 24.55 -16.59 0.94
C ILE A 210 25.26 -17.84 0.37
N LEU A 211 24.53 -18.78 -0.22
CA LEU A 211 25.05 -20.09 -0.62
C LEU A 211 25.06 -20.31 -2.15
N GLY A 212 24.81 -19.26 -2.95
CA GLY A 212 24.84 -19.35 -4.41
C GLY A 212 23.73 -20.24 -5.00
N PHE A 213 22.66 -20.51 -4.25
CA PHE A 213 21.49 -21.20 -4.77
C PHE A 213 20.89 -20.33 -5.88
N LYS A 214 20.92 -20.85 -7.11
CA LYS A 214 20.35 -20.19 -8.28
C LYS A 214 18.82 -20.29 -8.18
N GLY A 215 18.17 -19.22 -7.76
CA GLY A 215 16.71 -19.15 -7.69
C GLY A 215 16.22 -17.71 -7.66
N PRO A 216 14.94 -17.47 -7.99
CA PRO A 216 14.31 -16.16 -7.83
C PRO A 216 14.46 -15.66 -6.38
N ARG A 217 14.81 -14.37 -6.21
CA ARG A 217 14.94 -13.76 -4.88
C ARG A 217 13.60 -13.86 -4.15
N LYS A 218 13.63 -14.31 -2.89
CA LYS A 218 12.46 -14.27 -2.00
C LYS A 218 12.37 -12.91 -1.34
N MET A 219 11.16 -12.38 -1.34
CA MET A 219 10.80 -11.07 -0.83
C MET A 219 9.58 -11.22 0.05
N THR A 220 9.70 -10.81 1.31
CA THR A 220 8.63 -10.81 2.30
C THR A 220 8.27 -9.37 2.63
N ILE A 221 6.99 -9.05 2.59
CA ILE A 221 6.46 -7.73 2.94
C ILE A 221 5.62 -7.88 4.19
N LEU A 222 5.94 -7.08 5.20
CA LEU A 222 5.21 -7.00 6.45
C LEU A 222 4.39 -5.71 6.47
N MET A 223 3.10 -5.82 6.71
CA MET A 223 2.20 -4.69 6.94
C MET A 223 1.30 -4.99 8.13
N HIS A 224 0.65 -3.96 8.66
CA HIS A 224 -0.44 -4.18 9.63
C HIS A 224 -1.69 -4.66 8.90
N THR A 225 -2.46 -5.54 9.53
CA THR A 225 -3.82 -5.82 9.09
C THR A 225 -4.67 -4.55 9.20
N LEU A 226 -5.64 -4.40 8.30
CA LEU A 226 -6.60 -3.30 8.41
C LEU A 226 -7.57 -3.54 9.58
N THR A 227 -8.12 -2.46 10.11
CA THR A 227 -9.18 -2.49 11.12
C THR A 227 -10.48 -3.03 10.50
N ARG A 228 -11.48 -3.34 11.34
CA ARG A 228 -12.79 -3.87 10.87
C ARG A 228 -13.50 -2.94 9.88
N ASP A 229 -13.29 -1.63 10.00
CA ASP A 229 -13.79 -0.60 9.08
C ASP A 229 -12.88 -0.38 7.86
N GLY A 230 -11.94 -1.30 7.61
CA GLY A 230 -11.04 -1.27 6.45
C GLY A 230 -9.99 -0.17 6.50
N LYS A 231 -9.79 0.51 7.62
CA LYS A 231 -8.78 1.57 7.75
C LYS A 231 -7.44 0.99 8.16
N ARG A 232 -6.37 1.72 7.85
CA ARG A 232 -5.04 1.36 8.36
C ARG A 232 -4.97 1.74 9.84
N PRO A 233 -4.49 0.85 10.73
CA PRO A 233 -4.24 1.23 12.11
C PRO A 233 -3.09 2.24 12.19
N GLU A 234 -3.25 3.24 13.05
CA GLU A 234 -2.16 4.17 13.35
C GLU A 234 -1.16 3.52 14.30
N TYR A 235 -0.05 3.02 13.77
CA TYR A 235 0.96 2.31 14.57
C TYR A 235 2.28 3.07 14.65
N ARG A 236 2.60 3.58 15.86
CA ARG A 236 3.75 4.46 16.13
C ARG A 236 4.68 3.80 17.17
N PRO A 237 5.51 2.83 16.76
CA PRO A 237 6.37 2.11 17.71
C PRO A 237 7.40 3.05 18.32
N VAL A 238 7.53 3.01 19.65
CA VAL A 238 8.52 3.80 20.41
C VAL A 238 9.72 2.95 20.82
N LYS A 239 9.56 1.62 20.89
CA LYS A 239 10.61 0.65 21.17
C LYS A 239 10.90 -0.23 19.96
N GLU A 240 12.11 -0.76 19.88
CA GLU A 240 12.50 -1.70 18.82
C GLU A 240 11.69 -3.00 18.87
N SER A 241 11.38 -3.51 20.07
CA SER A 241 10.54 -4.70 20.26
C SER A 241 9.11 -4.55 19.71
N GLU A 242 8.64 -3.31 19.55
CA GLU A 242 7.31 -3.02 19.00
C GLU A 242 7.31 -3.01 17.48
N MET A 243 8.47 -2.94 16.82
CA MET A 243 8.54 -2.84 15.36
C MET A 243 8.05 -4.11 14.66
N LEU A 244 7.52 -3.96 13.44
CA LEU A 244 7.02 -5.06 12.62
C LEU A 244 8.04 -6.20 12.47
N LEU A 245 9.30 -5.85 12.24
CA LEU A 245 10.38 -6.82 12.08
C LEU A 245 10.62 -7.65 13.34
N SER A 246 10.58 -7.02 14.51
CA SER A 246 10.76 -7.69 15.81
C SER A 246 9.59 -8.63 16.08
N LYS A 247 8.35 -8.14 15.91
CA LYS A 247 7.14 -8.97 16.04
C LYS A 247 7.16 -10.20 15.12
N TYR A 248 7.56 -10.01 13.87
CA TYR A 248 7.66 -11.12 12.91
C TYR A 248 8.70 -12.16 13.34
N ARG A 249 9.88 -11.74 13.81
CA ARG A 249 10.94 -12.64 14.27
C ARG A 249 10.57 -13.40 15.54
N ASP A 250 9.81 -12.77 16.44
CA ASP A 250 9.39 -13.37 17.71
C ASP A 250 8.17 -14.31 17.56
N GLY A 251 7.73 -14.58 16.32
CA GLY A 251 6.57 -15.42 16.03
C GLY A 251 5.22 -14.73 16.21
N GLY A 252 5.21 -13.42 16.51
CA GLY A 252 4.04 -12.56 16.63
C GLY A 252 3.43 -12.14 15.30
N ALA A 253 3.36 -13.05 14.32
CA ALA A 253 2.85 -12.76 12.98
C ALA A 253 1.32 -12.74 12.87
N ARG A 254 0.58 -13.12 13.94
CA ARG A 254 -0.89 -13.25 13.91
C ARG A 254 -1.62 -11.95 13.58
N ASP A 255 -1.06 -10.82 13.99
CA ASP A 255 -1.66 -9.49 13.76
C ASP A 255 -0.99 -8.75 12.58
N LEU A 256 -0.16 -9.46 11.81
CA LEU A 256 0.56 -8.92 10.66
C LEU A 256 -0.04 -9.46 9.38
N LEU A 257 -0.18 -8.58 8.40
CA LEU A 257 -0.35 -8.99 7.03
C LEU A 257 1.02 -9.29 6.43
N VAL A 258 1.28 -10.58 6.19
CA VAL A 258 2.51 -11.08 5.57
C VAL A 258 2.22 -11.40 4.11
N LEU A 259 2.92 -10.73 3.21
CA LEU A 259 2.83 -10.96 1.76
C LEU A 259 4.18 -11.42 1.22
N HIS A 260 4.16 -12.16 0.11
CA HIS A 260 5.35 -12.65 -0.55
C HIS A 260 5.36 -12.32 -2.04
N ASN A 261 6.54 -12.30 -2.64
CA ASN A 261 6.59 -12.31 -4.09
C ASN A 261 6.10 -13.66 -4.64
N LYS A 262 5.23 -13.60 -5.65
CA LYS A 262 4.75 -14.77 -6.37
C LYS A 262 5.93 -15.46 -7.04
N SER A 263 6.03 -16.78 -6.84
CA SER A 263 7.04 -17.58 -7.52
C SER A 263 6.73 -17.65 -9.01
N PRO A 264 7.72 -17.43 -9.90
CA PRO A 264 7.51 -17.53 -11.33
C PRO A 264 7.19 -18.97 -11.73
N GLN A 265 6.40 -19.13 -12.78
CA GLN A 265 6.03 -20.42 -13.33
C GLN A 265 6.95 -20.78 -14.48
N TRP A 266 7.25 -22.07 -14.63
CA TRP A 266 7.99 -22.57 -15.78
C TRP A 266 7.13 -22.45 -17.03
N ASN A 267 7.65 -21.81 -18.07
CA ASN A 267 7.03 -21.73 -19.39
C ASN A 267 7.84 -22.60 -20.36
N GLU A 268 7.23 -23.68 -20.85
CA GLU A 268 7.88 -24.65 -21.74
C GLU A 268 8.25 -24.08 -23.11
N GLU A 269 7.45 -23.17 -23.65
CA GLU A 269 7.68 -22.57 -24.97
C GLU A 269 8.95 -21.70 -24.98
N THR A 270 9.15 -20.91 -23.92
CA THR A 270 10.31 -20.02 -23.77
C THR A 270 11.47 -20.64 -22.99
N GLN A 271 11.28 -21.85 -22.46
CA GLN A 271 12.24 -22.54 -21.58
C GLN A 271 12.73 -21.65 -20.42
N SER A 272 11.82 -20.90 -19.81
CA SER A 272 12.16 -19.90 -18.79
C SER A 272 11.11 -19.76 -17.69
N PHE A 273 11.53 -19.26 -16.53
CA PHE A 273 10.63 -18.90 -15.43
C PHE A 273 10.02 -17.52 -15.66
N VAL A 274 8.70 -17.45 -15.81
CA VAL A 274 7.97 -16.22 -16.15
C VAL A 274 6.82 -15.93 -15.18
N LEU A 275 6.44 -14.67 -15.11
CA LEU A 275 5.21 -14.20 -14.49
C LEU A 275 4.35 -13.54 -15.56
N ASN A 276 3.04 -13.75 -15.50
CA ASN A 276 2.11 -13.08 -16.41
C ASN A 276 1.74 -11.69 -15.86
N PHE A 277 2.21 -10.64 -16.53
CA PHE A 277 1.90 -9.25 -16.21
C PHE A 277 0.79 -8.64 -17.10
N ASN A 278 0.08 -9.47 -17.89
CA ASN A 278 -1.00 -9.04 -18.78
C ASN A 278 -0.59 -7.86 -19.70
N GLY A 279 0.63 -7.90 -20.23
CA GLY A 279 1.17 -6.84 -21.08
C GLY A 279 1.65 -5.56 -20.37
N ARG A 280 1.44 -5.42 -19.05
CA ARG A 280 1.92 -4.26 -18.27
C ARG A 280 3.43 -4.19 -18.13
N VAL A 281 4.12 -5.31 -18.28
CA VAL A 281 5.59 -5.42 -18.18
C VAL A 281 6.09 -6.06 -19.46
N THR A 282 6.99 -5.37 -20.15
CA THR A 282 7.46 -5.76 -21.49
C THR A 282 8.95 -6.08 -21.52
N GLN A 283 9.71 -5.74 -20.49
CA GLN A 283 11.16 -5.96 -20.44
C GLN A 283 11.55 -6.92 -19.33
N ALA A 284 12.30 -7.97 -19.68
CA ALA A 284 12.89 -8.88 -18.69
C ALA A 284 13.81 -8.12 -17.72
N SER A 285 13.68 -8.42 -16.43
CA SER A 285 14.44 -7.78 -15.35
C SER A 285 14.25 -8.55 -14.05
N VAL A 286 15.32 -8.69 -13.26
CA VAL A 286 15.27 -9.23 -11.88
C VAL A 286 14.45 -8.38 -10.90
N LYS A 287 13.98 -7.21 -11.36
CA LYS A 287 13.12 -6.31 -10.59
C LYS A 287 11.63 -6.54 -10.87
N ASN A 288 11.28 -7.40 -11.82
CA ASN A 288 9.88 -7.68 -12.12
C ASN A 288 9.35 -8.64 -11.05
N PHE A 289 8.28 -8.27 -10.36
CA PHE A 289 7.67 -9.10 -9.34
C PHE A 289 6.16 -8.83 -9.23
N GLN A 290 5.46 -9.84 -8.73
CA GLN A 290 4.08 -9.74 -8.26
C GLN A 290 4.07 -10.08 -6.78
N ILE A 291 3.25 -9.39 -6.00
CA ILE A 291 3.07 -9.61 -4.56
C ILE A 291 1.69 -10.23 -4.34
N VAL A 292 1.67 -11.28 -3.54
CA VAL A 292 0.47 -12.08 -3.22
C VAL A 292 0.44 -12.41 -1.74
N HIS A 293 -0.73 -12.82 -1.27
CA HIS A 293 -0.87 -13.48 0.02
C HIS A 293 -0.80 -15.00 -0.18
N ASP A 294 -0.21 -15.75 0.75
CA ASP A 294 0.01 -17.19 0.56
C ASP A 294 -1.28 -18.00 0.43
N ASN A 295 -2.37 -17.52 1.06
CA ASN A 295 -3.69 -18.13 0.96
C ASN A 295 -4.44 -17.82 -0.36
N ASP A 296 -3.97 -16.84 -1.14
CA ASP A 296 -4.59 -16.47 -2.42
C ASP A 296 -3.52 -15.95 -3.40
N LEU A 297 -2.96 -16.87 -4.20
CA LEU A 297 -1.93 -16.59 -5.19
C LEU A 297 -2.48 -15.95 -6.47
N ASP A 298 -3.80 -15.98 -6.68
CA ASP A 298 -4.46 -15.41 -7.86
C ASP A 298 -4.77 -13.92 -7.63
N TYR A 299 -4.97 -13.52 -6.37
CA TYR A 299 -5.08 -12.12 -5.99
C TYR A 299 -3.72 -11.42 -5.96
N ILE A 300 -3.35 -10.81 -7.09
CA ILE A 300 -2.15 -9.98 -7.20
C ILE A 300 -2.37 -8.65 -6.46
N VAL A 301 -1.85 -8.52 -5.22
CA VAL A 301 -1.95 -7.30 -4.40
C VAL A 301 -1.20 -6.15 -5.05
N MET A 302 -0.02 -6.43 -5.60
CA MET A 302 0.82 -5.45 -6.29
C MET A 302 1.58 -6.13 -7.42
N GLN A 303 1.73 -5.46 -8.55
CA GLN A 303 2.67 -5.86 -9.59
C GLN A 303 3.58 -4.70 -9.94
N PHE A 304 4.84 -5.02 -10.20
CA PHE A 304 5.84 -4.03 -10.59
C PHE A 304 6.77 -4.64 -11.62
N GLY A 305 7.13 -3.86 -12.63
CA GLY A 305 8.10 -4.31 -13.60
C GLY A 305 8.57 -3.24 -14.59
N ARG A 306 9.58 -3.63 -15.36
CA ARG A 306 10.26 -2.75 -16.30
C ARG A 306 9.54 -2.74 -17.65
N VAL A 307 9.34 -1.55 -18.20
CA VAL A 307 8.87 -1.36 -19.59
C VAL A 307 9.95 -0.75 -20.48
N GLU A 308 10.87 0.02 -19.89
CA GLU A 308 12.01 0.59 -20.60
C GLU A 308 13.21 0.77 -19.66
N ARG A 309 14.32 1.33 -20.14
CA ARG A 309 15.56 1.51 -19.38
C ARG A 309 15.35 2.23 -18.04
N ASP A 310 14.54 3.28 -18.06
CA ASP A 310 14.28 4.17 -16.92
C ASP A 310 12.77 4.35 -16.64
N PHE A 311 11.92 3.52 -17.25
CA PHE A 311 10.47 3.51 -17.06
C PHE A 311 9.97 2.16 -16.56
N PHE A 312 9.06 2.20 -15.59
CA PHE A 312 8.51 1.05 -14.90
C PHE A 312 7.00 1.22 -14.71
N THR A 313 6.27 0.12 -14.65
CA THR A 313 4.87 0.07 -14.26
C THR A 313 4.75 -0.41 -12.82
N MET A 314 3.76 0.11 -12.10
CA MET A 314 3.46 -0.27 -10.73
C MET A 314 1.94 -0.22 -10.57
N ASP A 315 1.30 -1.36 -10.39
CA ASP A 315 -0.14 -1.41 -10.16
C ASP A 315 -0.40 -2.09 -8.81
N TYR A 316 -1.39 -1.62 -8.06
CA TYR A 316 -1.72 -2.19 -6.75
C TYR A 316 -3.23 -2.20 -6.49
N LYS A 317 -3.63 -3.03 -5.54
CA LYS A 317 -5.00 -3.22 -5.07
C LYS A 317 -5.04 -3.22 -3.54
N TYR A 318 -6.24 -3.30 -2.99
CA TYR A 318 -6.47 -3.53 -1.57
C TYR A 318 -5.59 -4.68 -1.03
N PRO A 319 -5.06 -4.61 0.19
CA PRO A 319 -5.20 -3.56 1.20
C PRO A 319 -4.09 -2.48 1.14
N MET A 320 -3.33 -2.42 0.06
CA MET A 320 -2.16 -1.54 -0.04
C MET A 320 -2.57 -0.10 -0.37
N CYS A 321 -1.84 0.89 0.16
CA CYS A 321 -1.96 2.30 -0.26
C CYS A 321 -0.82 2.73 -1.19
N LEU A 322 -0.99 3.88 -1.85
CA LEU A 322 -0.04 4.41 -2.83
C LEU A 322 1.38 4.59 -2.26
N LEU A 323 1.48 5.14 -1.04
CA LEU A 323 2.77 5.36 -0.39
C LEU A 323 3.48 4.03 -0.07
N GLN A 324 2.74 3.00 0.37
CA GLN A 324 3.29 1.66 0.62
C GLN A 324 3.77 1.02 -0.69
N ALA A 325 2.93 1.01 -1.73
CA ALA A 325 3.26 0.44 -3.03
C ALA A 325 4.52 1.08 -3.62
N PHE A 326 4.57 2.42 -3.65
CA PHE A 326 5.73 3.13 -4.17
C PHE A 326 6.98 2.86 -3.34
N SER A 327 6.85 2.83 -2.01
CA SER A 327 7.96 2.50 -1.11
C SER A 327 8.51 1.10 -1.36
N ILE A 328 7.65 0.10 -1.55
CA ILE A 328 8.03 -1.27 -1.87
C ILE A 328 8.79 -1.31 -3.20
N ALA A 329 8.28 -0.65 -4.25
CA ALA A 329 8.94 -0.54 -5.54
C ALA A 329 10.34 0.09 -5.41
N LEU A 330 10.50 1.13 -4.57
CA LEU A 330 11.79 1.79 -4.35
C LEU A 330 12.86 0.84 -3.83
N THR A 331 12.50 -0.09 -2.93
CA THR A 331 13.45 -1.09 -2.39
C THR A 331 14.03 -2.03 -3.46
N SER A 332 13.37 -2.17 -4.60
CA SER A 332 13.82 -3.01 -5.71
C SER A 332 14.95 -2.39 -6.53
N PHE A 333 15.08 -1.06 -6.50
CA PHE A 333 16.10 -0.34 -7.28
C PHE A 333 17.47 -0.36 -6.64
N ASP A 334 17.55 -0.59 -5.34
CA ASP A 334 18.82 -0.66 -4.64
C ASP A 334 19.62 -1.92 -4.99
N ALA A 335 20.93 -1.72 -5.14
CA ALA A 335 21.90 -2.81 -5.16
C ALA A 335 21.91 -3.48 -3.78
N LYS A 336 21.75 -4.80 -3.78
CA LYS A 336 21.67 -5.60 -2.56
C LYS A 336 22.97 -6.36 -2.45
N LEU A 337 23.88 -5.87 -1.60
CA LEU A 337 25.24 -6.40 -1.46
C LEU A 337 25.28 -7.90 -1.11
N ALA A 338 24.21 -8.44 -0.53
CA ALA A 338 24.09 -9.83 -0.11
C ALA A 338 23.10 -10.68 -0.95
N CYS A 339 22.53 -10.14 -2.02
CA CYS A 339 21.53 -10.85 -2.83
C CYS A 339 21.93 -10.98 -4.32
N GLU A 340 23.12 -10.55 -4.70
CA GLU A 340 23.66 -10.70 -6.07
C GLU A 340 24.22 -12.10 -6.33
#